data_AF-A0A318IQW4-F1
#
_entry.id   AF-A0A318IQW4-F1
#
_cell.length_a   1.000
_cell.length_b   1.000
_cell.length_c   1.000
_cell.angle_alpha   90.00
_cell.angle_beta   90.00
_cell.angle_gamma   90.00
#
_symmetry.space_group_name_H-M   'P 1'
#
loop_
_entity.id
_entity.type
_entity.pdbx_description
1 polymer ?
#
loop_
_entity_poly.entity_id
_entity_poly.type
_entity_poly.pdbx_seq_one_letter_code
_entity_poly.pdbx_strand_id
1 'polypeptide(L)'
;MINLGNIELLVQRKPVEDACILAVESVLQLPFPEAYLQFLKQTNGFDANLLRLYPVDELVERNLTYEVGQYCPNFISIGDDGGGQAILIKSALLDDTNVYLVGHGVMSPEFMEIIGNDFLTWLESGCPLPIE
;
A
#
# COMPACT_ATOMS: atom_id res chain seq x y z
N MET A 1 14.55 10.26 -5.92
CA MET A 1 13.83 10.74 -4.72
C MET A 1 12.40 10.97 -5.17
N ILE A 2 11.45 10.31 -4.54
CA ILE A 2 10.03 10.35 -4.92
C ILE A 2 9.49 11.73 -4.56
N ASN A 3 8.79 12.39 -5.48
CA ASN A 3 8.21 13.70 -5.19
C ASN A 3 6.88 13.55 -4.44
N LEU A 4 6.87 13.90 -3.15
CA LEU A 4 5.66 13.84 -2.31
C LEU A 4 5.05 15.23 -2.04
N GLY A 5 5.53 16.28 -2.72
CA GLY A 5 5.09 17.66 -2.51
C GLY A 5 3.63 17.94 -2.94
N ASN A 6 3.02 17.01 -3.69
CA ASN A 6 1.64 17.10 -4.13
C ASN A 6 0.65 16.45 -3.16
N ILE A 7 1.11 15.84 -2.07
CA ILE A 7 0.24 15.21 -1.06
C ILE A 7 -0.12 16.24 0.00
N GLU A 8 -1.40 16.60 0.09
CA GLU A 8 -1.90 17.54 1.10
C GLU A 8 -1.90 16.92 2.50
N LEU A 9 -1.61 17.75 3.51
CA LEU A 9 -1.60 17.36 4.94
C LEU A 9 -0.69 16.15 5.26
N LEU A 10 0.37 15.96 4.48
CA LEU A 10 1.31 14.85 4.62
C LEU A 10 2.05 14.87 5.96
N VAL A 11 1.96 13.76 6.69
CA VAL A 11 2.76 13.47 7.89
C VAL A 11 3.64 12.26 7.63
N GLN A 12 4.92 12.51 7.36
CA GLN A 12 5.91 11.45 7.09
C GLN A 12 6.48 10.84 8.36
N ARG A 13 6.92 9.58 8.24
CA ARG A 13 7.65 8.85 9.27
C ARG A 13 9.11 8.67 8.83
N LYS A 14 10.00 8.43 9.79
CA LYS A 14 11.40 8.12 9.47
C LYS A 14 11.47 6.83 8.63
N PRO A 15 12.42 6.71 7.69
CA PRO A 15 12.66 5.46 6.97
C PRO A 15 12.84 4.27 7.90
N VAL A 16 12.51 3.10 7.40
CA VAL A 16 12.64 1.83 8.10
C VAL A 16 13.93 1.11 7.68
N GLU A 17 14.49 0.30 8.57
CA GLU A 17 15.65 -0.54 8.26
C GLU A 17 15.24 -1.71 7.34
N ASP A 18 16.13 -2.10 6.42
CA ASP A 18 15.90 -3.21 5.47
C ASP A 18 15.52 -4.52 6.19
N ALA A 19 16.06 -4.77 7.39
CA ALA A 19 15.75 -5.95 8.19
C ALA A 19 14.27 -6.06 8.58
N CYS A 20 13.61 -4.94 8.86
CA CYS A 20 12.18 -4.94 9.17
C CYS A 20 11.34 -5.27 7.94
N ILE A 21 11.73 -4.75 6.76
CA ILE A 21 11.06 -5.05 5.49
C ILE A 21 11.15 -6.55 5.19
N LEU A 22 12.37 -7.11 5.26
CA LEU A 22 12.61 -8.55 5.03
C LEU A 22 11.80 -9.44 5.99
N ALA A 23 11.63 -9.00 7.25
CA ALA A 23 10.81 -9.73 8.21
C ALA A 23 9.34 -9.78 7.78
N VAL A 24 8.79 -8.66 7.27
CA VAL A 24 7.41 -8.60 6.78
C VAL A 24 7.23 -9.43 5.51
N GLU A 25 8.13 -9.32 4.53
CA GLU A 25 8.11 -10.17 3.32
C GLU A 25 8.14 -11.66 3.68
N SER A 26 8.94 -12.03 4.69
CA SER A 26 9.02 -13.39 5.19
C SER A 26 7.74 -13.85 5.87
N VAL A 27 7.05 -13.00 6.64
CA VAL A 27 5.78 -13.39 7.29
C VAL A 27 4.66 -13.49 6.27
N LEU A 28 4.55 -12.52 5.36
CA LEU A 28 3.51 -12.49 4.32
C LEU A 28 3.78 -13.49 3.20
N GLN A 29 5.02 -14.00 3.08
CA GLN A 29 5.47 -14.85 1.96
C GLN A 29 5.31 -14.15 0.60
N LEU A 30 5.42 -12.82 0.59
CA LEU A 30 5.24 -11.98 -0.58
C LEU A 30 6.37 -10.96 -0.66
N PRO A 31 7.23 -11.00 -1.70
CA PRO A 31 8.21 -9.96 -1.93
C PRO A 31 7.53 -8.66 -2.36
N PHE A 32 8.04 -7.53 -1.89
CA PHE A 32 7.52 -6.21 -2.22
C PHE A 32 8.06 -5.73 -3.57
N PRO A 33 7.25 -5.05 -4.39
CA PRO A 33 7.74 -4.42 -5.61
C PRO A 33 8.81 -3.38 -5.32
N GLU A 34 9.80 -3.25 -6.22
CA GLU A 34 10.90 -2.29 -6.09
C GLU A 34 10.39 -0.85 -5.89
N ALA A 35 9.31 -0.47 -6.57
CA ALA A 35 8.66 0.82 -6.40
C ALA A 35 8.20 1.07 -4.94
N TYR A 36 7.64 0.04 -4.28
CA TYR A 36 7.23 0.13 -2.89
C TYR A 36 8.43 0.15 -1.93
N LEU A 37 9.50 -0.59 -2.24
CA LEU A 37 10.75 -0.53 -1.48
C LEU A 37 11.40 0.85 -1.53
N GLN A 38 11.40 1.51 -2.70
CA GLN A 38 11.88 2.89 -2.84
C GLN A 38 11.09 3.86 -1.96
N PHE A 39 9.78 3.68 -1.89
CA PHE A 39 8.91 4.43 -0.99
C PHE A 39 9.27 4.23 0.48
N LEU A 40 9.40 2.98 0.94
CA LEU A 40 9.73 2.64 2.33
C LEU A 40 11.11 3.15 2.77
N LYS A 41 12.07 3.20 1.85
CA LYS A 41 13.41 3.79 2.07
C LYS A 41 13.38 5.32 2.20
N GLN A 42 12.33 5.96 1.71
CA GLN A 42 12.14 7.42 1.84
C GLN A 42 11.27 7.78 3.05
N THR A 43 10.21 6.99 3.32
CA THR A 43 9.31 7.19 4.46
C THR A 43 8.66 5.85 4.85
N ASN A 44 8.58 5.55 6.15
CA ASN A 44 7.91 4.35 6.65
C ASN A 44 6.39 4.54 6.70
N GLY A 45 5.73 4.64 5.55
CA GLY A 45 4.32 5.03 5.48
C GLY A 45 4.11 6.54 5.71
N PHE A 46 2.85 6.98 5.65
CA PHE A 46 2.44 8.36 5.97
C PHE A 46 0.93 8.43 6.19
N ASP A 47 0.48 9.52 6.79
CA ASP A 47 -0.93 9.90 6.85
C ASP A 47 -1.15 11.19 6.04
N ALA A 48 -2.24 11.27 5.28
CA ALA A 48 -2.59 12.40 4.42
C ALA A 48 -4.11 12.53 4.27
N ASN A 49 -4.71 13.43 5.05
CA ASN A 49 -6.16 13.63 5.09
C ASN A 49 -6.95 12.33 5.33
N LEU A 50 -7.61 11.78 4.30
CA LEU A 50 -8.34 10.50 4.35
C LEU A 50 -7.45 9.30 4.03
N LEU A 51 -6.28 9.50 3.43
CA LEU A 51 -5.38 8.43 3.04
C LEU A 51 -4.38 8.10 4.15
N ARG A 52 -4.20 6.81 4.41
CA ARG A 52 -3.13 6.29 5.24
C ARG A 52 -2.38 5.20 4.49
N LEU A 53 -1.07 5.36 4.30
CA LEU A 53 -0.19 4.25 3.93
C LEU A 53 0.52 3.75 5.19
N TYR A 54 0.34 2.47 5.48
CA TYR A 54 0.77 1.86 6.73
C TYR A 54 2.29 1.93 6.91
N PRO A 55 2.76 2.14 8.15
CA PRO A 55 4.13 1.80 8.49
C PRO A 55 4.33 0.28 8.43
N VAL A 56 5.56 -0.17 8.18
CA VAL A 56 5.91 -1.57 7.95
C VAL A 56 5.52 -2.49 9.10
N ASP A 57 5.59 -2.02 10.33
CA ASP A 57 5.21 -2.78 11.53
C ASP A 57 3.70 -3.07 11.64
N GLU A 58 2.85 -2.31 10.92
CA GLU A 58 1.41 -2.56 10.84
C GLU A 58 1.03 -3.50 9.67
N LEU A 59 1.88 -3.66 8.66
CA LEU A 59 1.53 -4.40 7.43
C LEU A 59 1.10 -5.85 7.71
N VAL A 60 1.82 -6.55 8.58
CA VAL A 60 1.49 -7.95 8.93
C VAL A 60 0.12 -8.02 9.60
N GLU A 61 -0.11 -7.20 10.62
CA GLU A 61 -1.36 -7.20 11.37
C GLU A 61 -2.54 -6.87 10.45
N ARG A 62 -2.42 -5.83 9.62
CA ARG A 62 -3.48 -5.42 8.70
C ARG A 62 -3.79 -6.47 7.63
N ASN A 63 -2.77 -7.08 7.02
CA ASN A 63 -2.99 -8.11 6.00
C ASN A 63 -3.61 -9.39 6.58
N LEU A 64 -3.28 -9.75 7.82
CA LEU A 64 -3.89 -10.90 8.50
C LEU A 64 -5.31 -10.60 8.97
N THR A 65 -5.57 -9.43 9.55
CA THR A 65 -6.90 -9.02 10.04
C THR A 65 -7.96 -9.05 8.94
N TYR A 66 -7.60 -8.66 7.72
CA TYR A 66 -8.51 -8.67 6.57
C TYR A 66 -8.35 -9.89 5.65
N GLU A 67 -7.59 -10.90 6.10
CA GLU A 67 -7.40 -12.17 5.38
C GLU A 67 -6.99 -11.97 3.91
N VAL A 68 -6.17 -10.93 3.62
CA VAL A 68 -5.83 -10.50 2.26
C VAL A 68 -5.19 -11.64 1.48
N GLY A 69 -4.30 -12.41 2.12
CA GLY A 69 -3.67 -13.56 1.47
C GLY A 69 -4.64 -14.69 1.09
N GLN A 70 -5.77 -14.82 1.79
CA GLN A 70 -6.80 -15.81 1.48
C GLN A 70 -7.70 -15.35 0.33
N TYR A 71 -8.15 -14.10 0.38
CA TYR A 71 -9.14 -13.59 -0.57
C TYR A 71 -8.53 -12.95 -1.82
N CYS A 72 -7.34 -12.38 -1.69
CA CYS A 72 -6.60 -11.68 -2.74
C CYS A 72 -5.16 -12.19 -2.80
N PRO A 73 -4.94 -13.46 -3.20
CA PRO A 73 -3.60 -14.03 -3.26
C PRO A 73 -2.67 -13.21 -4.16
N ASN A 74 -1.42 -13.05 -3.73
CA ASN A 74 -0.39 -12.20 -4.34
C ASN A 74 -0.62 -10.68 -4.21
N PHE A 75 -1.65 -10.23 -3.50
CA PHE A 75 -1.81 -8.83 -3.14
C PHE A 75 -1.33 -8.56 -1.71
N ILE A 76 -0.95 -7.31 -1.47
CA ILE A 76 -0.54 -6.78 -0.18
C ILE A 76 -1.38 -5.53 0.07
N SER A 77 -2.11 -5.49 1.18
CA SER A 77 -2.72 -4.25 1.67
C SER A 77 -1.64 -3.36 2.29
N ILE A 78 -1.50 -2.16 1.74
CA ILE A 78 -0.47 -1.19 2.10
C ILE A 78 -1.03 0.09 2.73
N GLY A 79 -2.35 0.23 2.77
CA GLY A 79 -3.02 1.39 3.33
C GLY A 79 -4.54 1.27 3.38
N ASP A 80 -5.18 2.35 3.78
CA ASP A 80 -6.62 2.53 3.78
C ASP A 80 -7.02 4.00 3.55
N ASP A 81 -8.31 4.23 3.31
CA ASP A 81 -8.92 5.54 3.11
C ASP A 81 -9.66 6.10 4.36
N GLY A 82 -9.50 5.46 5.53
CA GLY A 82 -10.22 5.78 6.76
C GLY A 82 -11.75 5.55 6.70
N GLY A 83 -12.30 5.24 5.52
CA GLY A 83 -13.72 5.03 5.23
C GLY A 83 -14.14 3.57 5.09
N GLY A 84 -13.18 2.64 5.21
CA GLY A 84 -13.43 1.21 5.17
C GLY A 84 -12.96 0.54 3.88
N GLN A 85 -12.15 1.22 3.07
CA GLN A 85 -11.53 0.66 1.88
C GLN A 85 -10.03 0.48 2.08
N ALA A 86 -9.54 -0.66 1.59
CA ALA A 86 -8.14 -1.05 1.60
C ALA A 86 -7.46 -0.62 0.30
N ILE A 87 -6.24 -0.11 0.42
CA ILE A 87 -5.36 0.14 -0.72
C ILE A 87 -4.39 -1.02 -0.86
N LEU A 88 -4.36 -1.64 -2.04
CA LEU A 88 -3.56 -2.82 -2.31
C LEU A 88 -2.61 -2.58 -3.49
N ILE A 89 -1.50 -3.29 -3.46
CA ILE A 89 -0.61 -3.51 -4.61
C ILE A 89 -0.39 -5.01 -4.78
N LYS A 90 0.01 -5.44 -5.97
CA LYS A 90 0.51 -6.81 -6.15
C LYS A 90 1.94 -6.94 -5.66
N SER A 91 2.29 -8.13 -5.18
CA SER A 91 3.66 -8.51 -4.85
C SER A 91 4.54 -8.55 -6.10
N ALA A 92 5.86 -8.54 -5.90
CA ALA A 92 6.86 -8.66 -6.97
C ALA A 92 6.87 -10.02 -7.69
N LEU A 93 6.01 -10.97 -7.29
CA LEU A 93 5.79 -12.22 -8.02
C LEU A 93 5.05 -11.99 -9.35
N LEU A 94 4.41 -10.84 -9.50
CA LEU A 94 3.67 -10.44 -10.69
C LEU A 94 4.26 -9.15 -11.25
N ASP A 95 4.30 -9.02 -12.57
CA ASP A 95 4.68 -7.79 -13.26
C ASP A 95 3.47 -6.87 -13.37
N ASP A 96 3.17 -6.16 -12.28
CA ASP A 96 2.02 -5.27 -12.17
C ASP A 96 2.38 -4.06 -11.29
N THR A 97 2.16 -2.87 -11.83
CA THR A 97 2.51 -1.59 -11.20
C THR A 97 1.29 -0.88 -10.61
N ASN A 98 0.09 -1.45 -10.75
CA ASN A 98 -1.14 -0.77 -10.41
C ASN A 98 -1.33 -0.65 -8.89
N VAL A 99 -2.13 0.34 -8.51
CA VAL A 99 -2.65 0.54 -7.17
C VAL A 99 -4.15 0.28 -7.21
N TYR A 100 -4.62 -0.52 -6.27
CA TYR A 100 -5.99 -0.99 -6.20
C TYR A 100 -6.68 -0.46 -4.94
N LEU A 101 -7.99 -0.31 -5.03
CA LEU A 101 -8.87 0.03 -3.92
C LEU A 101 -10.00 -1.00 -3.84
N VAL A 102 -10.30 -1.48 -2.63
CA VAL A 102 -11.40 -2.43 -2.40
C VAL A 102 -11.97 -2.28 -1.00
N GLY A 103 -13.29 -2.40 -0.85
CA GLY A 103 -13.91 -2.39 0.48
C GLY A 103 -13.44 -3.55 1.35
N HIS A 104 -13.07 -3.28 2.61
CA HIS A 104 -12.71 -4.31 3.58
C HIS A 104 -13.80 -5.37 3.76
N GLY A 105 -15.08 -4.97 3.67
CA GLY A 105 -16.23 -5.88 3.76
C GLY A 105 -16.46 -6.77 2.54
N VAL A 106 -15.74 -6.53 1.43
CA VAL A 106 -15.88 -7.25 0.16
C VAL A 106 -14.51 -7.54 -0.47
N MET A 107 -13.51 -7.86 0.36
CA MET A 107 -12.14 -8.17 -0.06
C MET A 107 -12.12 -9.26 -1.14
N SER A 108 -12.02 -8.88 -2.41
CA SER A 108 -12.03 -9.78 -3.56
C SER A 108 -11.53 -9.04 -4.79
N PRO A 109 -10.72 -9.68 -5.66
CA PRO A 109 -10.27 -9.06 -6.92
C PRO A 109 -11.41 -8.65 -7.87
N GLU A 110 -12.59 -9.28 -7.77
CA GLU A 110 -13.77 -8.95 -8.59
C GLU A 110 -14.32 -7.54 -8.30
N PHE A 111 -14.13 -7.04 -7.07
CA PHE A 111 -14.65 -5.74 -6.62
C PHE A 111 -13.55 -4.68 -6.50
N MET A 112 -12.34 -4.94 -7.01
CA MET A 112 -11.26 -3.97 -6.99
C MET A 112 -11.42 -2.91 -8.07
N GLU A 113 -11.16 -1.66 -7.69
CA GLU A 113 -10.95 -0.55 -8.62
C GLU A 113 -9.45 -0.26 -8.76
N ILE A 114 -9.00 0.07 -9.97
CA ILE A 114 -7.64 0.58 -10.20
C ILE A 114 -7.65 2.09 -9.98
N ILE A 115 -6.95 2.55 -8.94
CA ILE A 115 -6.84 3.97 -8.57
C ILE A 115 -5.53 4.61 -9.03
N GLY A 116 -4.58 3.80 -9.50
CA GLY A 116 -3.33 4.24 -10.12
C GLY A 116 -2.77 3.16 -11.02
N ASN A 117 -2.26 3.52 -12.20
CA ASN A 117 -1.66 2.55 -13.14
C ASN A 117 -0.17 2.29 -12.88
N ASP A 118 0.43 3.06 -11.99
CA ASP A 118 1.81 2.93 -11.54
C ASP A 118 1.92 3.52 -10.13
N PHE A 119 2.48 2.76 -9.20
CA PHE A 119 2.55 3.14 -7.79
C PHE A 119 3.30 4.46 -7.56
N LEU A 120 4.46 4.65 -8.20
CA LEU A 120 5.23 5.89 -8.03
C LEU A 120 4.50 7.07 -8.66
N THR A 121 3.94 6.90 -9.86
CA THR A 121 3.16 7.93 -10.54
C THR A 121 1.93 8.33 -9.71
N TRP A 122 1.24 7.37 -9.08
CA TRP A 122 0.12 7.63 -8.19
C TRP A 122 0.53 8.42 -6.94
N LEU A 123 1.65 8.03 -6.30
CA LEU A 123 2.23 8.78 -5.18
C LEU A 123 2.55 10.23 -5.57
N GLU A 124 3.26 10.41 -6.70
CA GLU A 124 3.70 11.72 -7.18
C GLU A 124 2.54 12.60 -7.64
N SER A 125 1.40 12.00 -7.98
CA SER A 125 0.16 12.71 -8.34
C SER A 125 -0.66 13.13 -7.12
N GLY A 126 -0.16 12.93 -5.90
CA GLY A 126 -0.87 13.30 -4.67
C GLY A 126 -1.79 12.19 -4.14
N CYS A 127 -1.62 10.95 -4.61
CA CYS A 127 -2.42 9.79 -4.20
C CYS A 127 -3.93 9.98 -4.36
N PRO A 128 -4.43 10.32 -5.58
CA PRO A 128 -5.86 10.54 -5.79
C PRO A 128 -6.67 9.29 -5.42
N LEU A 129 -7.79 9.51 -4.74
CA LEU A 129 -8.82 8.51 -4.46
C LEU A 129 -10.07 8.80 -5.31
N PRO A 130 -10.87 7.79 -5.67
CA PRO A 130 -12.16 8.00 -6.31
C PRO A 130 -13.05 8.92 -5.46
N ILE A 131 -13.82 9.79 -6.13
CA ILE A 131 -14.82 10.63 -5.47
C ILE A 131 -16.11 9.80 -5.38
N GLU A 132 -16.61 9.57 -4.16
CA GLU A 132 -17.94 8.99 -3.92
C GLU A 132 -19.07 9.93 -4.37
#